data_AF-A0A1V5P8E5-F1
#
_entry.id   AF-A0A1V5P8E5-F1
#
_cell.length_a   1.000
_cell.length_b   1.000
_cell.length_c   1.000
_cell.angle_alpha   90.00
_cell.angle_beta   90.00
_cell.angle_gamma   90.00
#
_symmetry.space_group_name_H-M   'P 1'
#
loop_
_entity.id
_entity.type
_entity.pdbx_description
1 polymer ?
#
loop_
_entity_poly.entity_id
_entity_poly.type
_entity_poly.pdbx_seq_one_letter_code
_entity_poly.pdbx_strand_id
1 'polypeptide(L)'
;MKINRTDIKNTEQLLKSQKKPDDKGLEQKDQVILSGEKGGGLNLIVGAYTGRLNPQIPPGDRYNLVPIGLEIQKGVGISLDGESIIVTRPPESGKVSITGHLQPGEGEPVPESGILYPQRDFQVVSDEKATTIDGFYDWQDYTITDKDGERKIDCKDDDNGRFDYQVKQEGNKTFVTGEKAVQNFTITKEGNKTYVKGYDDNLSYTITTEGNVTKVKGNIPERQFTITDNGKEWAIDGHMAYQDFKVTKDPHQVVIKGYYPQQKYVIDFKAI
;
A
#
# COMPACT_ATOMS: atom_id res chain seq x y z
N MET A 1 47.31 15.52 -70.47
CA MET A 1 47.80 14.49 -69.52
C MET A 1 46.56 13.88 -68.86
N LYS A 2 46.27 12.59 -69.08
CA LYS A 2 45.28 11.80 -68.30
C LYS A 2 45.84 11.65 -66.87
N ILE A 3 45.04 11.47 -65.81
CA ILE A 3 44.52 10.16 -65.34
C ILE A 3 43.39 10.36 -64.29
N ASN A 4 42.28 9.66 -64.57
CA ASN A 4 41.30 8.90 -63.79
C ASN A 4 40.51 9.40 -62.55
N ARG A 5 39.20 9.09 -62.69
CA ARG A 5 38.09 8.99 -61.75
C ARG A 5 38.36 8.10 -60.53
N THR A 6 37.68 8.40 -59.43
CA THR A 6 37.05 7.38 -58.59
C THR A 6 35.74 7.94 -58.03
N ASP A 7 34.64 7.23 -58.29
CA ASP A 7 33.30 7.50 -57.79
C ASP A 7 33.23 7.32 -56.27
N ILE A 8 32.60 8.26 -55.55
CA ILE A 8 31.97 7.96 -54.25
C ILE A 8 30.57 8.55 -54.26
N LYS A 9 29.62 7.62 -54.16
CA LYS A 9 28.18 7.78 -54.25
C LYS A 9 27.61 8.57 -53.07
N ASN A 10 26.54 9.31 -53.37
CA ASN A 10 25.52 9.76 -52.42
C ASN A 10 25.26 8.70 -51.35
N THR A 11 25.46 9.09 -50.09
CA THR A 11 24.87 8.39 -48.97
C THR A 11 24.12 9.41 -48.14
N GLU A 12 22.87 9.69 -48.55
CA GLU A 12 21.83 10.11 -47.63
C GLU A 12 21.69 8.99 -46.58
N GLN A 13 22.44 9.10 -45.48
CA GLN A 13 22.17 8.27 -44.31
C GLN A 13 20.97 8.85 -43.58
N LEU A 14 19.82 8.27 -43.93
CA LEU A 14 18.72 7.90 -43.03
C LEU A 14 18.87 8.48 -41.61
N LEU A 15 18.20 9.61 -41.39
CA LEU A 15 17.57 9.92 -40.11
C LEU A 15 16.70 8.71 -39.75
N LYS A 16 17.29 7.74 -39.05
CA LYS A 16 16.55 6.71 -38.35
C LYS A 16 15.60 7.46 -37.44
N SER A 17 14.31 7.40 -37.75
CA SER A 17 13.26 7.69 -36.80
C SER A 17 13.63 6.92 -35.53
N GLN A 18 14.09 7.63 -34.51
CA GLN A 18 14.03 7.11 -33.16
C GLN A 18 12.54 6.84 -32.94
N LYS A 19 12.15 5.57 -33.05
CA LYS A 19 10.89 5.11 -32.49
C LYS A 19 10.88 5.67 -31.07
N LYS A 20 9.91 6.53 -30.77
CA LYS A 20 9.51 6.77 -29.39
C LYS A 20 9.49 5.40 -28.71
N PRO A 21 10.10 5.23 -27.53
CA PRO A 21 9.85 4.05 -26.72
C PRO A 21 8.33 3.91 -26.68
N ASP A 22 7.82 2.74 -27.07
CA ASP A 22 6.42 2.43 -26.86
C ASP A 22 6.17 2.65 -25.37
N ASP A 23 5.40 3.70 -25.07
CA ASP A 23 4.92 4.07 -23.74
C ASP A 23 3.85 3.06 -23.33
N LYS A 24 4.19 1.77 -23.39
CA LYS A 24 3.55 0.74 -22.58
C LYS A 24 4.08 0.96 -21.20
N GLY A 25 3.53 1.97 -20.52
CA GLY A 25 3.66 2.11 -19.09
C GLY A 25 3.46 0.73 -18.48
N LEU A 26 4.47 0.26 -17.75
CA LEU A 26 4.27 -0.88 -16.87
C LEU A 26 3.18 -0.42 -15.89
N GLU A 27 1.94 -0.83 -16.15
CA GLU A 27 0.86 -0.78 -15.17
C GLU A 27 1.31 -1.69 -14.02
N GLN A 28 2.06 -1.15 -13.06
CA GLN A 28 2.27 -1.82 -11.79
C GLN A 28 0.91 -1.84 -11.09
N LYS A 29 0.22 -2.97 -11.19
CA LYS A 29 -1.15 -3.17 -10.71
C LYS A 29 -1.31 -2.94 -9.21
N ASP A 30 -0.20 -2.96 -8.46
CA ASP A 30 -0.15 -2.76 -7.01
C ASP A 30 0.21 -1.33 -6.62
N GLN A 31 0.55 -0.45 -7.56
CA GLN A 31 0.88 0.92 -7.22
C GLN A 31 0.19 1.88 -8.18
N VAL A 32 -1.08 2.15 -7.90
CA VAL A 32 -1.67 3.38 -8.40
C VAL A 32 -1.46 4.45 -7.33
N ILE A 33 -0.34 5.17 -7.45
CA ILE A 33 -0.14 6.43 -6.72
C ILE A 33 -1.19 7.41 -7.25
N LEU A 34 -2.29 7.57 -6.51
CA LEU A 34 -3.24 8.65 -6.78
C LEU A 34 -2.67 9.89 -6.10
N SER A 35 -1.72 10.51 -6.79
CA SER A 35 -0.93 11.63 -6.26
C SER A 35 -1.78 12.66 -5.52
N GLY A 36 -1.30 13.09 -4.35
CA GLY A 36 -1.63 14.41 -3.80
C GLY A 36 -1.21 15.49 -4.80
N GLU A 37 -1.84 16.67 -4.77
CA GLU A 37 -1.33 17.79 -5.59
C GLU A 37 0.17 18.06 -5.32
N LYS A 38 0.83 18.77 -6.25
CA LYS A 38 2.14 19.41 -5.99
C LYS A 38 1.98 20.37 -4.80
N GLY A 39 2.06 19.85 -3.58
CA GLY A 39 1.61 20.57 -2.38
C GLY A 39 1.58 19.76 -1.08
N GLY A 40 2.03 18.50 -1.05
CA GLY A 40 2.36 17.82 0.22
C GLY A 40 1.28 16.94 0.86
N GLY A 41 0.25 16.51 0.11
CA GLY A 41 -0.69 15.49 0.59
C GLY A 41 -0.15 14.06 0.46
N LEU A 42 -0.63 13.15 1.33
CA LEU A 42 -0.31 11.72 1.23
C LEU A 42 -0.90 11.14 -0.06
N ASN A 43 -0.18 10.20 -0.67
CA ASN A 43 -0.68 9.49 -1.83
C ASN A 43 -1.70 8.43 -1.40
N LEU A 44 -2.65 8.09 -2.26
CA LEU A 44 -3.34 6.81 -2.11
C LEU A 44 -2.57 5.72 -2.84
N ILE A 45 -2.60 4.52 -2.25
CA ILE A 45 -2.05 3.30 -2.81
C ILE A 45 -3.09 2.18 -2.72
N VAL A 46 -2.96 1.15 -3.56
CA VAL A 46 -3.79 -0.04 -3.54
C VAL A 46 -2.89 -1.27 -3.45
N GLY A 47 -2.91 -2.01 -2.35
CA GLY A 47 -1.89 -3.01 -2.08
C GLY A 47 -2.33 -4.22 -1.28
N ALA A 48 -1.34 -5.05 -0.96
CA ALA A 48 -1.47 -6.20 -0.08
C ALA A 48 -1.81 -5.73 1.33
N TYR A 49 -2.89 -6.23 1.88
CA TYR A 49 -3.33 -5.96 3.25
C TYR A 49 -2.58 -6.86 4.23
N THR A 50 -1.92 -6.31 5.24
CA THR A 50 -1.17 -7.09 6.25
C THR A 50 -2.04 -7.47 7.45
N GLY A 51 -1.46 -7.95 8.55
CA GLY A 51 -2.18 -8.04 9.82
C GLY A 51 -2.73 -6.69 10.31
N ARG A 52 -3.71 -6.74 11.23
CA ARG A 52 -4.37 -5.56 11.78
C ARG A 52 -3.46 -4.78 12.72
N LEU A 53 -3.65 -3.45 12.70
CA LEU A 53 -3.13 -2.51 13.67
C LEU A 53 -3.90 -2.55 15.00
N ASN A 54 -5.20 -2.90 14.97
CA ASN A 54 -6.09 -2.95 16.15
C ASN A 54 -5.78 -4.18 17.05
N PRO A 55 -5.72 -4.03 18.39
CA PRO A 55 -5.45 -5.09 19.32
C PRO A 55 -6.73 -5.80 19.84
N GLN A 56 -7.75 -6.04 19.01
CA GLN A 56 -8.92 -6.86 19.38
C GLN A 56 -8.64 -8.38 19.23
N ILE A 57 -9.20 -9.23 20.11
CA ILE A 57 -9.17 -10.71 20.03
C ILE A 57 -10.60 -11.26 20.20
N PRO A 58 -11.02 -12.25 19.38
CA PRO A 58 -10.41 -12.63 18.10
C PRO A 58 -10.53 -11.48 17.08
N PRO A 59 -9.72 -11.46 16.01
CA PRO A 59 -10.05 -10.61 14.87
C PRO A 59 -11.49 -10.94 14.42
N GLY A 60 -12.31 -9.92 14.21
CA GLY A 60 -13.71 -10.11 13.84
C GLY A 60 -13.86 -10.94 12.56
N ASP A 61 -14.84 -11.83 12.52
CA ASP A 61 -15.15 -12.78 11.44
C ASP A 61 -15.62 -12.11 10.12
N ARG A 62 -16.00 -10.82 10.17
CA ARG A 62 -16.44 -10.03 9.02
C ARG A 62 -15.27 -9.23 8.43
N TYR A 63 -14.39 -9.94 7.73
CA TYR A 63 -13.19 -9.36 7.08
C TYR A 63 -13.54 -8.56 5.83
N ASN A 64 -14.06 -7.34 6.01
CA ASN A 64 -14.13 -6.36 4.93
C ASN A 64 -12.74 -5.77 4.72
N LEU A 65 -11.93 -6.40 3.89
CA LEU A 65 -10.59 -5.91 3.58
C LEU A 65 -10.68 -4.67 2.69
N VAL A 66 -10.03 -3.59 3.12
CA VAL A 66 -9.92 -2.36 2.34
C VAL A 66 -8.51 -2.30 1.77
N PRO A 67 -8.30 -2.69 0.49
CA PRO A 67 -6.96 -2.74 -0.11
C PRO A 67 -6.39 -1.35 -0.42
N ILE A 68 -7.13 -0.29 -0.10
CA ILE A 68 -6.76 1.10 -0.37
C ILE A 68 -6.22 1.72 0.92
N GLY A 69 -5.10 2.40 0.84
CA GLY A 69 -4.51 3.11 1.97
C GLY A 69 -3.86 4.43 1.60
N LEU A 70 -3.61 5.25 2.62
CA LEU A 70 -2.78 6.45 2.52
C LEU A 70 -1.32 6.07 2.71
N GLU A 71 -0.50 6.35 1.71
CA GLU A 71 0.93 6.06 1.67
C GLU A 71 1.67 6.93 2.70
N ILE A 72 2.22 6.26 3.72
CA ILE A 72 3.09 6.88 4.72
C ILE A 72 4.56 6.72 4.30
N GLN A 73 4.94 5.69 3.58
CA GLN A 73 6.28 5.62 3.02
C GLN A 73 6.17 4.98 1.66
N LYS A 74 7.10 5.26 0.76
CA LYS A 74 7.07 4.67 -0.59
C LYS A 74 6.86 3.15 -0.50
N GLY A 75 5.72 2.67 -0.97
CA GLY A 75 5.36 1.26 -0.92
C GLY A 75 4.53 0.82 0.29
N VAL A 76 4.32 1.66 1.30
CA VAL A 76 3.68 1.31 2.59
C VAL A 76 2.67 2.38 3.00
N GLY A 77 1.46 1.96 3.36
CA GLY A 77 0.37 2.84 3.75
C GLY A 77 -0.45 2.32 4.91
N ILE A 78 -1.36 3.17 5.38
CA ILE A 78 -2.39 2.83 6.37
C ILE A 78 -3.72 2.72 5.63
N SER A 79 -4.45 1.61 5.80
CA SER A 79 -5.73 1.39 5.13
C SER A 79 -6.76 2.47 5.46
N LEU A 80 -7.73 2.70 4.57
CA LEU A 80 -8.73 3.75 4.76
C LEU A 80 -9.74 3.47 5.89
N ASP A 81 -9.82 2.23 6.37
CA ASP A 81 -10.52 1.92 7.62
C ASP A 81 -9.66 2.13 8.87
N GLY A 82 -8.38 2.49 8.72
CA GLY A 82 -7.43 2.72 9.82
C GLY A 82 -6.99 1.43 10.53
N GLU A 83 -7.33 0.25 9.99
CA GLU A 83 -7.17 -1.01 10.71
C GLU A 83 -5.95 -1.82 10.30
N SER A 84 -5.23 -1.46 9.24
CA SER A 84 -4.14 -2.28 8.72
C SER A 84 -3.04 -1.49 8.02
N ILE A 85 -1.91 -2.16 7.81
CA ILE A 85 -0.86 -1.68 6.92
C ILE A 85 -1.16 -2.23 5.52
N ILE A 86 -1.01 -1.38 4.52
CA ILE A 86 -1.07 -1.72 3.11
C ILE A 86 0.34 -1.72 2.56
N VAL A 87 0.73 -2.78 1.86
CA VAL A 87 2.06 -2.94 1.26
C VAL A 87 1.92 -3.12 -0.23
N THR A 88 2.68 -2.35 -0.97
CA THR A 88 2.77 -2.41 -2.43
C THR A 88 4.22 -2.70 -2.80
N ARG A 89 4.44 -3.20 -4.01
CA ARG A 89 5.81 -3.43 -4.48
C ARG A 89 6.52 -2.10 -4.65
N PRO A 90 7.72 -1.91 -4.07
CA PRO A 90 8.46 -0.67 -4.24
C PRO A 90 8.82 -0.50 -5.74
N PRO A 91 8.69 0.69 -6.33
CA PRO A 91 8.90 0.89 -7.78
C PRO A 91 10.37 0.95 -8.20
N GLU A 92 11.32 0.72 -7.28
CA GLU A 92 12.76 0.63 -7.51
C GLU A 92 13.28 -0.66 -6.84
N SER A 93 14.50 -1.11 -7.13
CA SER A 93 15.15 -2.35 -6.65
C SER A 93 15.33 -2.49 -5.12
N GLY A 94 14.49 -1.82 -4.34
CA GLY A 94 14.42 -1.93 -2.90
C GLY A 94 13.61 -3.13 -2.45
N LYS A 95 13.81 -3.47 -1.19
CA LYS A 95 13.06 -4.49 -0.48
C LYS A 95 12.43 -3.84 0.75
N VAL A 96 11.12 -4.03 0.89
CA VAL A 96 10.39 -3.73 2.13
C VAL A 96 10.33 -5.01 2.94
N SER A 97 10.65 -4.93 4.22
CA SER A 97 10.42 -6.01 5.17
C SER A 97 9.68 -5.45 6.38
N ILE A 98 8.56 -6.06 6.74
CA ILE A 98 7.78 -5.67 7.90
C ILE A 98 7.82 -6.82 8.90
N THR A 99 8.10 -6.47 10.15
CA THR A 99 7.86 -7.36 11.28
C THR A 99 6.80 -6.69 12.15
N GLY A 100 5.58 -7.20 12.07
CA GLY A 100 4.52 -6.90 13.00
C GLY A 100 4.60 -7.88 14.15
N HIS A 101 4.75 -7.38 15.38
CA HIS A 101 4.83 -8.24 16.54
C HIS A 101 4.18 -7.58 17.75
N LEU A 102 3.38 -8.35 18.50
CA LEU A 102 2.89 -7.90 19.80
C LEU A 102 3.83 -8.31 20.90
N GLN A 103 4.65 -7.36 21.34
CA GLN A 103 5.45 -7.52 22.54
C GLN A 103 4.56 -7.42 23.79
N PRO A 104 4.91 -8.12 24.88
CA PRO A 104 4.37 -7.81 26.19
C PRO A 104 4.54 -6.32 26.50
N GLY A 105 3.50 -5.68 27.05
CA GLY A 105 3.60 -4.30 27.45
C GLY A 105 4.65 -4.08 28.55
N GLU A 106 5.08 -2.83 28.74
CA GLU A 106 5.98 -2.49 29.84
C GLU A 106 5.36 -2.89 31.18
N GLY A 107 6.01 -3.83 31.89
CA GLY A 107 5.50 -4.38 33.16
C GLY A 107 4.57 -5.60 33.03
N GLU A 108 4.26 -6.06 31.81
CA GLU A 108 3.54 -7.31 31.61
C GLU A 108 4.49 -8.52 31.67
N PRO A 109 4.02 -9.67 32.20
CA PRO A 109 4.82 -10.89 32.21
C PRO A 109 5.13 -11.32 30.77
N VAL A 110 6.42 -11.49 30.48
CA VAL A 110 6.88 -12.05 29.21
C VAL A 110 6.64 -13.56 29.26
N PRO A 111 5.81 -14.13 28.36
CA PRO A 111 5.65 -15.57 28.30
C PRO A 111 6.99 -16.24 27.95
N GLU A 112 7.20 -17.50 28.33
CA GLU A 112 8.45 -18.21 28.04
C GLU A 112 8.75 -18.29 26.53
N SER A 113 7.71 -18.25 25.69
CA SER A 113 7.81 -18.15 24.23
C SER A 113 8.29 -16.78 23.73
N GLY A 114 8.25 -15.74 24.57
CA GLY A 114 8.46 -14.33 24.20
C GLY A 114 7.30 -13.68 23.45
N ILE A 115 6.26 -14.45 23.07
CA ILE A 115 5.15 -14.01 22.23
C ILE A 115 3.84 -14.07 23.03
N LEU A 116 3.22 -12.91 23.28
CA LEU A 116 1.99 -12.82 24.08
C LEU A 116 0.74 -13.23 23.27
N TYR A 117 0.73 -12.96 21.96
CA TYR A 117 -0.40 -13.19 21.06
C TYR A 117 0.06 -13.49 19.62
N PRO A 118 0.52 -14.72 19.34
CA PRO A 118 1.09 -15.08 18.04
C PRO A 118 0.13 -14.85 16.87
N GLN A 119 -1.19 -14.90 17.12
CA GLN A 119 -2.24 -14.62 16.14
C GLN A 119 -2.25 -13.20 15.54
N ARG A 120 -1.35 -12.32 16.00
CA ARG A 120 -1.19 -10.94 15.53
C ARG A 120 0.17 -10.69 14.92
N ASP A 121 1.08 -11.64 15.05
CA ASP A 121 2.39 -11.52 14.44
C ASP A 121 2.25 -11.76 12.95
N PHE A 122 2.98 -10.96 12.17
CA PHE A 122 3.08 -11.17 10.75
C PHE A 122 4.42 -10.68 10.24
N GLN A 123 4.90 -11.33 9.20
CA GLN A 123 6.05 -10.90 8.43
C GLN A 123 5.60 -10.57 7.02
N VAL A 124 6.12 -9.47 6.50
CA VAL A 124 5.92 -9.09 5.10
C VAL A 124 7.28 -8.97 4.46
N VAL A 125 7.41 -9.51 3.26
CA VAL A 125 8.54 -9.25 2.38
C VAL A 125 7.98 -8.81 1.03
N SER A 126 8.34 -7.61 0.59
CA SER A 126 7.95 -7.10 -0.71
C SER A 126 9.17 -6.61 -1.49
N ASP A 127 9.30 -7.07 -2.73
CA ASP A 127 10.33 -6.67 -3.69
C ASP A 127 9.74 -6.54 -5.11
N GLU A 128 10.61 -6.40 -6.11
CA GLU A 128 10.19 -6.24 -7.51
C GLU A 128 9.37 -7.44 -8.06
N LYS A 129 9.52 -8.63 -7.46
CA LYS A 129 8.95 -9.89 -7.96
C LYS A 129 7.67 -10.26 -7.23
N ALA A 130 7.66 -10.08 -5.92
CA ALA A 130 6.59 -10.59 -5.08
C ALA A 130 6.36 -9.74 -3.83
N THR A 131 5.13 -9.80 -3.32
CA THR A 131 4.79 -9.44 -1.94
C THR A 131 4.29 -10.69 -1.24
N THR A 132 5.05 -11.18 -0.27
CA THR A 132 4.71 -12.32 0.58
C THR A 132 4.33 -11.82 1.97
N ILE A 133 3.22 -12.33 2.47
CA ILE A 133 2.71 -12.10 3.81
C ILE A 133 2.63 -13.47 4.49
N ASP A 134 3.22 -13.56 5.67
CA ASP A 134 3.28 -14.74 6.52
C ASP A 134 2.71 -14.35 7.88
N GLY A 135 1.55 -14.87 8.23
CA GLY A 135 0.82 -14.59 9.44
C GLY A 135 0.72 -15.82 10.34
N PHE A 136 -0.28 -15.82 11.22
CA PHE A 136 -0.53 -16.96 12.11
C PHE A 136 -1.62 -17.89 11.58
N TYR A 137 -2.62 -17.32 10.91
CA TYR A 137 -3.70 -18.09 10.31
C TYR A 137 -3.40 -18.32 8.84
N ASP A 138 -3.71 -19.52 8.33
CA ASP A 138 -3.50 -19.89 6.92
C ASP A 138 -4.07 -18.88 5.91
N TRP A 139 -5.17 -18.21 6.23
CA TRP A 139 -5.77 -17.19 5.36
C TRP A 139 -4.99 -15.87 5.31
N GLN A 140 -4.06 -15.64 6.26
CA GLN A 140 -3.14 -14.51 6.28
C GLN A 140 -1.87 -14.80 5.46
N ASP A 141 -1.62 -16.07 5.14
CA ASP A 141 -0.44 -16.51 4.42
C ASP A 141 -0.72 -16.45 2.93
N TYR A 142 -0.22 -15.41 2.28
CA TYR A 142 -0.41 -15.26 0.85
C TYR A 142 0.74 -14.54 0.17
N THR A 143 0.94 -14.88 -1.10
CA THR A 143 1.93 -14.24 -1.97
C THR A 143 1.24 -13.67 -3.20
N ILE A 144 1.47 -12.40 -3.45
CA ILE A 144 1.11 -11.73 -4.70
C ILE A 144 2.35 -11.70 -5.58
N THR A 145 2.23 -12.21 -6.80
CA THR A 145 3.24 -12.11 -7.85
C THR A 145 2.64 -11.51 -9.11
N ASP A 146 3.46 -10.83 -9.90
CA ASP A 146 3.12 -10.60 -11.30
C ASP A 146 3.89 -11.57 -12.17
N LYS A 147 3.17 -12.35 -12.96
CA LYS A 147 3.75 -13.25 -13.95
C LYS A 147 3.11 -12.98 -15.30
N ASP A 148 3.94 -12.67 -16.30
CA ASP A 148 3.52 -12.45 -17.69
C ASP A 148 2.47 -11.33 -17.85
N GLY A 149 2.50 -10.32 -16.96
CA GLY A 149 1.52 -9.22 -16.94
C GLY A 149 0.19 -9.58 -16.25
N GLU A 150 0.06 -10.78 -15.68
CA GLU A 150 -1.06 -11.21 -14.86
C GLU A 150 -0.68 -11.23 -13.38
N ARG A 151 -1.57 -10.69 -12.54
CA ARG A 151 -1.44 -10.80 -11.08
C ARG A 151 -1.83 -12.22 -10.69
N LYS A 152 -1.02 -12.87 -9.87
CA LYS A 152 -1.32 -14.18 -9.30
C LYS A 152 -1.22 -14.10 -7.80
N ILE A 153 -2.22 -14.65 -7.14
CA ILE A 153 -2.28 -14.74 -5.70
C ILE A 153 -2.24 -16.22 -5.35
N ASP A 154 -1.23 -16.58 -4.58
CA ASP A 154 -1.12 -17.89 -3.96
C ASP A 154 -1.46 -17.72 -2.48
N CYS A 155 -2.57 -18.28 -2.04
CA CYS A 155 -3.04 -18.23 -0.66
C CYS A 155 -3.48 -19.63 -0.27
N LYS A 156 -3.03 -20.09 0.90
CA LYS A 156 -3.28 -21.46 1.39
C LYS A 156 -4.77 -21.73 1.63
N ASP A 157 -5.49 -20.69 2.04
CA ASP A 157 -6.94 -20.69 2.23
C ASP A 157 -7.56 -19.47 1.53
N ASP A 158 -7.46 -19.45 0.19
CA ASP A 158 -8.11 -18.42 -0.61
C ASP A 158 -9.62 -18.69 -0.62
N ASP A 159 -10.34 -17.97 0.24
CA ASP A 159 -11.78 -17.99 0.43
C ASP A 159 -12.55 -17.44 -0.82
N ASN A 160 -12.28 -18.02 -1.99
CA ASN A 160 -12.75 -17.63 -3.33
C ASN A 160 -12.27 -16.24 -3.78
N GLY A 161 -10.96 -16.03 -3.91
CA GLY A 161 -10.39 -14.81 -4.48
C GLY A 161 -10.46 -13.61 -3.55
N ARG A 162 -10.33 -13.81 -2.23
CA ARG A 162 -10.45 -12.76 -1.20
C ARG A 162 -9.48 -11.59 -1.41
N PHE A 163 -8.33 -11.87 -2.01
CA PHE A 163 -7.30 -10.88 -2.27
C PHE A 163 -7.20 -10.49 -3.76
N ASP A 164 -7.99 -11.14 -4.62
CA ASP A 164 -7.93 -10.95 -6.07
C ASP A 164 -8.70 -9.70 -6.49
N TYR A 165 -7.95 -8.67 -6.83
CA TYR A 165 -8.47 -7.44 -7.39
C TYR A 165 -7.54 -6.91 -8.48
N GLN A 166 -8.14 -6.14 -9.38
CA GLN A 166 -7.47 -5.41 -10.45
C GLN A 166 -7.69 -3.93 -10.27
N VAL A 167 -6.67 -3.14 -10.62
CA VAL A 167 -6.75 -1.69 -10.61
C VAL A 167 -6.67 -1.17 -12.03
N LYS A 168 -7.59 -0.28 -12.39
CA LYS A 168 -7.65 0.36 -13.72
C LYS A 168 -7.89 1.85 -13.58
N GLN A 169 -7.09 2.66 -14.27
CA GLN A 169 -7.27 4.09 -14.33
C GLN A 169 -7.98 4.51 -15.62
N GLU A 170 -9.02 5.35 -15.51
CA GLU A 170 -9.75 5.92 -16.65
C GLU A 170 -10.01 7.42 -16.40
N GLY A 171 -9.25 8.29 -17.05
CA GLY A 171 -9.35 9.74 -16.85
C GLY A 171 -9.03 10.14 -15.40
N ASN A 172 -9.98 10.82 -14.73
CA ASN A 172 -9.86 11.22 -13.33
C ASN A 172 -10.39 10.17 -12.33
N LYS A 173 -10.76 8.99 -12.82
CA LYS A 173 -11.27 7.88 -12.02
C LYS A 173 -10.29 6.73 -11.98
N THR A 174 -10.26 6.04 -10.85
CA THR A 174 -9.58 4.75 -10.69
C THR A 174 -10.57 3.74 -10.15
N PHE A 175 -10.57 2.56 -10.74
CA PHE A 175 -11.43 1.45 -10.38
C PHE A 175 -10.58 0.36 -9.76
N VAL A 176 -10.94 -0.08 -8.56
CA VAL A 176 -10.46 -1.32 -7.95
C VAL A 176 -11.60 -2.32 -8.09
N THR A 177 -11.35 -3.45 -8.73
CA THR A 177 -12.40 -4.42 -9.10
C THR A 177 -11.94 -5.83 -8.76
N GLY A 178 -12.71 -6.55 -7.95
CA GLY A 178 -12.49 -7.95 -7.62
C GLY A 178 -13.75 -8.79 -7.84
N GLU A 179 -13.65 -10.09 -7.59
CA GLU A 179 -14.78 -11.01 -7.74
C GLU A 179 -15.88 -10.73 -6.69
N LYS A 180 -15.47 -10.33 -5.47
CA LYS A 180 -16.39 -10.01 -4.38
C LYS A 180 -16.70 -8.53 -4.36
N ALA A 181 -17.98 -8.20 -4.16
CA ALA A 181 -18.44 -6.83 -4.13
C ALA A 181 -17.68 -5.94 -3.12
N VAL A 182 -17.27 -6.50 -1.97
CA VAL A 182 -16.49 -5.79 -0.94
C VAL A 182 -15.11 -5.30 -1.40
N GLN A 183 -14.59 -5.83 -2.51
CA GLN A 183 -13.32 -5.42 -3.12
C GLN A 183 -13.48 -4.29 -4.14
N ASN A 184 -14.73 -3.92 -4.47
CA ASN A 184 -15.02 -2.99 -5.54
C ASN A 184 -15.05 -1.55 -5.02
N PHE A 185 -14.14 -0.72 -5.55
CA PHE A 185 -14.04 0.70 -5.21
C PHE A 185 -13.92 1.55 -6.46
N THR A 186 -14.52 2.73 -6.42
CA THR A 186 -14.28 3.80 -7.40
C THR A 186 -13.67 5.00 -6.68
N ILE A 187 -12.50 5.43 -7.14
CA ILE A 187 -11.77 6.56 -6.59
C ILE A 187 -11.84 7.71 -7.58
N THR A 188 -12.32 8.87 -7.14
CA THR A 188 -12.46 10.08 -7.95
C THR A 188 -11.80 11.25 -7.23
N LYS A 189 -10.95 12.00 -7.93
CA LYS A 189 -10.30 13.20 -7.42
C LYS A 189 -11.01 14.46 -7.91
N GLU A 190 -11.31 15.38 -7.01
CA GLU A 190 -11.95 16.67 -7.27
C GLU A 190 -11.30 17.76 -6.41
N GLY A 191 -10.35 18.51 -7.00
CA GLY A 191 -9.59 19.53 -6.27
C GLY A 191 -8.77 18.93 -5.13
N ASN A 192 -8.94 19.48 -3.92
CA ASN A 192 -8.28 19.02 -2.69
C ASN A 192 -8.98 17.83 -2.01
N LYS A 193 -10.03 17.28 -2.63
CA LYS A 193 -10.78 16.14 -2.11
C LYS A 193 -10.59 14.93 -3.00
N THR A 194 -10.51 13.78 -2.34
CA THR A 194 -10.61 12.48 -2.99
C THR A 194 -11.79 11.72 -2.42
N TYR A 195 -12.66 11.24 -3.30
CA TYR A 195 -13.81 10.43 -2.95
C TYR A 195 -13.51 8.97 -3.30
N VAL A 196 -13.68 8.09 -2.32
CA VAL A 196 -13.56 6.64 -2.49
C VAL A 196 -14.94 6.07 -2.24
N LYS A 197 -15.58 5.54 -3.28
CA LYS A 197 -16.90 4.91 -3.19
C LYS A 197 -16.71 3.40 -3.19
N GLY A 198 -17.06 2.74 -2.09
CA GLY A 198 -17.13 1.28 -2.00
C GLY A 198 -18.48 0.73 -2.49
N TYR A 199 -18.61 -0.60 -2.45
CA TYR A 199 -19.88 -1.29 -2.72
C TYR A 199 -20.99 -0.94 -1.71
N ASP A 200 -20.62 -0.80 -0.43
CA ASP A 200 -21.52 -0.41 0.66
C ASP A 200 -21.18 1.02 1.10
N ASP A 201 -22.19 1.79 1.53
CA ASP A 201 -22.00 3.15 2.00
C ASP A 201 -21.01 3.23 3.17
N ASN A 202 -20.98 2.22 4.06
CA ASN A 202 -20.02 2.17 5.15
C ASN A 202 -18.57 2.10 4.65
N LEU A 203 -18.33 1.53 3.46
CA LEU A 203 -17.03 1.40 2.80
C LEU A 203 -16.71 2.57 1.86
N SER A 204 -17.40 3.70 2.04
CA SER A 204 -17.12 4.93 1.30
C SER A 204 -16.44 5.96 2.18
N TYR A 205 -15.48 6.69 1.60
CA TYR A 205 -14.60 7.62 2.29
C TYR A 205 -14.47 8.94 1.52
N THR A 206 -14.35 10.04 2.25
CA THR A 206 -13.88 11.32 1.71
C THR A 206 -12.56 11.68 2.37
N ILE A 207 -11.58 12.00 1.56
CA ILE A 207 -10.22 12.34 2.00
C ILE A 207 -9.99 13.80 1.64
N THR A 208 -9.56 14.59 2.62
CA THR A 208 -9.25 16.01 2.43
C THR A 208 -7.87 16.30 3.01
N THR A 209 -7.03 16.98 2.24
CA THR A 209 -5.71 17.43 2.70
C THR A 209 -5.70 18.96 2.81
N GLU A 210 -5.29 19.47 3.97
CA GLU A 210 -5.13 20.89 4.24
C GLU A 210 -3.82 21.11 5.02
N GLY A 211 -2.81 21.68 4.36
CA GLY A 211 -1.49 21.88 4.98
C GLY A 211 -0.83 20.56 5.37
N ASN A 212 -0.45 20.42 6.64
CA ASN A 212 0.17 19.21 7.18
C ASN A 212 -0.85 18.19 7.71
N VAL A 213 -2.15 18.37 7.46
CA VAL A 213 -3.22 17.53 7.99
C VAL A 213 -3.99 16.86 6.85
N THR A 214 -4.10 15.54 6.92
CA THR A 214 -4.95 14.72 6.05
C THR A 214 -6.08 14.12 6.87
N LYS A 215 -7.32 14.36 6.49
CA LYS A 215 -8.51 13.81 7.16
C LYS A 215 -9.15 12.74 6.29
N VAL A 216 -9.42 11.58 6.87
CA VAL A 216 -10.23 10.52 6.29
C VAL A 216 -11.58 10.50 7.00
N LYS A 217 -12.65 10.68 6.23
CA LYS A 217 -14.02 10.63 6.73
C LYS A 217 -14.76 9.47 6.09
N GLY A 218 -14.92 8.37 6.81
CA GLY A 218 -15.89 7.32 6.51
C GLY A 218 -17.32 7.70 6.94
N ASN A 219 -18.28 6.86 6.55
CA ASN A 219 -19.70 7.03 6.90
C ASN A 219 -20.07 6.49 8.31
N ILE A 220 -19.14 5.82 8.99
CA ILE A 220 -19.26 5.42 10.41
C ILE A 220 -18.10 6.00 11.23
N PRO A 221 -18.28 6.27 12.53
CA PRO A 221 -17.24 6.87 13.37
C PRO A 221 -15.91 6.11 13.36
N GLU A 222 -15.96 4.78 13.42
CA GLU A 222 -14.79 3.90 13.49
C GLU A 222 -13.91 3.95 12.23
N ARG A 223 -14.39 4.57 11.15
CA ARG A 223 -13.66 4.74 9.88
C ARG A 223 -13.25 6.19 9.64
N GLN A 224 -13.13 6.96 10.71
CA GLN A 224 -12.68 8.34 10.68
C GLN A 224 -11.35 8.43 11.40
N PHE A 225 -10.37 9.03 10.73
CA PHE A 225 -9.09 9.33 11.35
C PHE A 225 -8.44 10.54 10.68
N THR A 226 -7.46 11.12 11.37
CA THR A 226 -6.65 12.22 10.88
C THR A 226 -5.18 11.80 10.91
N ILE A 227 -4.43 12.13 9.86
CA ILE A 227 -2.97 12.03 9.84
C ILE A 227 -2.40 13.45 9.86
N THR A 228 -1.61 13.76 10.89
CA THR A 228 -0.92 15.04 11.05
C THR A 228 0.58 14.84 10.87
N ASP A 229 1.18 15.56 9.93
CA ASP A 229 2.61 15.60 9.69
C ASP A 229 3.30 16.60 10.64
N ASN A 230 4.11 16.07 11.56
CA ASN A 230 4.90 16.82 12.53
C ASN A 230 6.40 16.88 12.15
N GLY A 231 6.72 16.70 10.86
CA GLY A 231 8.08 16.65 10.33
C GLY A 231 8.67 15.25 10.42
N LYS A 232 9.24 14.89 11.58
CA LYS A 232 9.88 13.57 11.80
C LYS A 232 8.92 12.45 12.16
N GLU A 233 7.65 12.78 12.38
CA GLU A 233 6.61 11.85 12.82
C GLU A 233 5.30 12.16 12.10
N TRP A 234 4.49 11.13 11.83
CA TRP A 234 3.04 11.31 11.66
C TRP A 234 2.31 10.89 12.93
N ALA A 235 1.40 11.75 13.39
CA ALA A 235 0.38 11.36 14.36
C ALA A 235 -0.87 10.94 13.60
N ILE A 236 -1.38 9.76 13.90
CA ILE A 236 -2.64 9.22 13.38
C ILE A 236 -3.61 9.21 14.55
N ASP A 237 -4.68 9.98 14.45
CA ASP A 237 -5.71 10.11 15.49
C ASP A 237 -7.03 9.54 14.96
N GLY A 238 -7.47 8.42 15.53
CA GLY A 238 -8.71 7.75 15.16
C GLY A 238 -9.89 8.14 16.05
N HIS A 239 -11.01 7.42 15.89
CA HIS A 239 -12.18 7.62 16.76
C HIS A 239 -11.99 6.94 18.13
N MET A 240 -11.35 5.77 18.12
CA MET A 240 -11.07 4.98 19.32
C MET A 240 -9.57 4.99 19.60
N ALA A 241 -9.18 4.98 20.88
CA ALA A 241 -7.76 5.02 21.28
C ALA A 241 -6.90 3.94 20.60
N TYR A 242 -7.44 2.73 20.37
CA TYR A 242 -6.69 1.66 19.69
C TYR A 242 -6.34 1.95 18.22
N GLN A 243 -6.94 2.99 17.64
CA GLN A 243 -6.71 3.48 16.28
C GLN A 243 -5.71 4.65 16.25
N ASP A 244 -5.22 5.07 17.42
CA ASP A 244 -4.23 6.14 17.51
C ASP A 244 -2.84 5.55 17.33
N PHE A 245 -2.05 6.12 16.41
CA PHE A 245 -0.70 5.68 16.12
C PHE A 245 0.28 6.83 15.97
N LYS A 246 1.53 6.57 16.31
CA LYS A 246 2.68 7.42 15.98
C LYS A 246 3.58 6.69 15.02
N VAL A 247 3.88 7.33 13.90
CA VAL A 247 4.74 6.79 12.84
C VAL A 247 6.03 7.59 12.81
N THR A 248 7.11 7.02 13.32
CA THR A 248 8.44 7.63 13.23
C THR A 248 8.98 7.46 11.81
N LYS A 249 9.37 8.57 11.18
CA LYS A 249 9.91 8.60 9.82
C LYS A 249 11.42 8.51 9.87
N ASP A 250 11.96 7.39 9.41
CA ASP A 250 13.38 7.27 9.09
C ASP A 250 13.51 6.66 7.66
N PRO A 251 14.49 7.13 6.84
CA PRO A 251 14.63 6.65 5.46
C PRO A 251 14.91 5.15 5.33
N HIS A 252 15.48 4.53 6.36
CA HIS A 252 15.84 3.12 6.40
C HIS A 252 14.88 2.29 7.24
N GLN A 253 14.15 2.93 8.15
CA GLN A 253 13.21 2.26 9.03
C GLN A 253 11.99 3.14 9.33
N VAL A 254 10.80 2.56 9.32
CA VAL A 254 9.60 3.19 9.86
C VAL A 254 9.14 2.40 11.06
N VAL A 255 8.83 3.09 12.16
CA VAL A 255 8.30 2.48 13.38
C VAL A 255 6.91 3.03 13.65
N ILE A 256 5.91 2.16 13.66
CA ILE A 256 4.52 2.48 14.01
C ILE A 256 4.30 2.01 15.45
N LYS A 257 3.87 2.91 16.33
CA LYS A 257 3.50 2.62 17.72
C LYS A 257 2.06 3.04 17.96
N GLY A 258 1.22 2.14 18.43
CA GLY A 258 -0.16 2.44 18.80
C GLY A 258 -0.28 3.01 20.22
N TYR A 259 -1.53 3.25 20.62
CA TYR A 259 -1.88 3.63 21.99
C TYR A 259 -1.46 2.59 23.02
N TYR A 260 -1.65 1.30 22.70
CA TYR A 260 -1.25 0.22 23.59
C TYR A 260 0.22 -0.16 23.36
N PRO A 261 1.02 -0.40 24.42
CA PRO A 261 2.44 -0.72 24.30
C PRO A 261 2.77 -1.88 23.35
N GLN A 262 1.88 -2.87 23.27
CA GLN A 262 2.01 -4.03 22.41
C GLN A 262 1.85 -3.71 20.92
N GLN A 263 1.18 -2.61 20.55
CA GLN A 263 0.99 -2.22 19.14
C GLN A 263 2.27 -1.61 18.58
N LYS A 264 3.20 -2.44 18.12
CA LYS A 264 4.46 -1.99 17.54
C LYS A 264 4.75 -2.73 16.24
N TYR A 265 5.03 -1.96 15.18
CA TYR A 265 5.39 -2.48 13.87
C TYR A 265 6.70 -1.83 13.44
N VAL A 266 7.65 -2.65 13.01
CA VAL A 266 8.93 -2.19 12.47
C VAL A 266 8.98 -2.54 11.00
N ILE A 267 9.20 -1.53 10.18
CA ILE A 267 9.27 -1.63 8.74
C ILE A 267 10.69 -1.24 8.34
N ASP A 268 11.46 -2.21 7.86
CA ASP A 268 12.81 -2.00 7.37
C ASP A 268 12.80 -1.85 5.84
N PHE A 269 13.48 -0.81 5.37
CA PHE A 269 13.72 -0.54 3.96
C PHE A 269 15.16 -0.86 3.65
N LYS A 270 15.40 -1.98 2.95
CA LYS A 270 16.73 -2.33 2.48
C LYS A 270 16.91 -1.86 1.05
N ALA A 271 17.89 -0.98 0.84
CA ALA A 271 18.48 -0.81 -0.48
C ALA A 271 19.26 -2.09 -0.81
N ILE A 272 19.07 -2.64 -2.01
CA ILE A 272 19.92 -3.71 -2.55
C ILE A 272 21.18 -3.05 -3.14
#